data_AF-A0A1I7VAJ7-F1
#
_entry.id   AF-A0A1I7VAJ7-F1
#
_cell.length_a   1.000
_cell.length_b   1.000
_cell.length_c   1.000
_cell.angle_alpha   90.00
_cell.angle_beta   90.00
_cell.angle_gamma   90.00
#
_symmetry.space_group_name_H-M   'P 1'
#
loop_
_entity.id
_entity.type
_entity.pdbx_description
1 polymer ?
#
loop_
_entity_poly.entity_id
_entity_poly.type
_entity_poly.pdbx_seq_one_letter_code
_entity_poly.pdbx_strand_id
1 'polypeptide(L)'
;MIRLSLLMIIIEEIISATGVLTGHPLDTVKIRQQTEAQNVYRCCASIIQNEGILGFFKGMSSPLISFTAIHAIAFGVYGNTMKLFDNYHNLFGSFIAGNMAGIAQCSICIPSDLLKIKLQLQKNNRQKLYTSSYDCAQKMIKQHGFLSIYKGTWITVARDGPGYGMWFVTYEFCTQKLSNDGTASSLTTFQLLLAGG
;
A
#
# COMPACT_ATOMS: atom_id res chain seq x y z
N MET A 1 5.04 28.60 8.85
CA MET A 1 5.55 27.23 8.68
C MET A 1 4.51 26.16 9.00
N ILE A 2 3.95 26.07 10.21
CA ILE A 2 3.00 24.99 10.60
C ILE A 2 1.75 24.88 9.71
N ARG A 3 1.15 26.00 9.29
CA ARG A 3 -0.02 26.00 8.37
C ARG A 3 0.27 25.43 6.97
N LEU A 4 1.50 25.60 6.46
CA LEU A 4 1.90 25.06 5.16
C LEU A 4 2.13 23.54 5.23
N SER A 5 2.74 23.07 6.33
CA SER A 5 2.92 21.63 6.55
C SER A 5 1.59 20.89 6.71
N LEU A 6 0.61 21.47 7.41
CA LEU A 6 -0.74 20.89 7.52
C LEU A 6 -1.47 20.85 6.18
N LEU A 7 -1.38 21.92 5.37
CA LEU A 7 -2.00 21.94 4.05
C LEU A 7 -1.41 20.86 3.14
N MET A 8 -0.08 20.67 3.18
CA MET A 8 0.62 19.65 2.39
C MET A 8 0.17 18.24 2.76
N ILE A 9 0.06 17.94 4.06
CA ILE A 9 -0.44 16.65 4.56
C ILE A 9 -1.86 16.36 4.08
N ILE A 10 -2.75 17.37 4.15
CA ILE A 10 -4.14 17.21 3.70
C ILE A 10 -4.20 16.96 2.19
N ILE A 11 -3.38 17.66 1.40
CA ILE A 11 -3.32 17.48 -0.04
C ILE A 11 -2.82 16.07 -0.38
N GLU A 12 -1.76 15.59 0.28
CA GLU A 12 -1.24 14.23 0.10
C GLU A 12 -2.29 13.16 0.41
N GLU A 13 -3.05 13.34 1.49
CA GLU A 13 -4.14 12.43 1.87
C GLU A 13 -5.26 12.39 0.82
N ILE A 14 -5.66 13.54 0.28
CA ILE A 14 -6.68 13.64 -0.79
C ILE A 14 -6.21 12.98 -2.08
N ILE A 15 -4.96 13.25 -2.50
CA ILE A 15 -4.37 12.63 -3.69
C ILE A 15 -4.36 11.11 -3.54
N SER A 16 -3.95 10.63 -2.37
CA SER A 16 -3.86 9.21 -2.05
C SER A 16 -5.24 8.54 -2.02
N ALA A 17 -6.22 9.18 -1.38
CA ALA A 17 -7.60 8.69 -1.36
C ALA A 17 -8.20 8.60 -2.78
N THR A 18 -7.88 9.57 -3.65
CA THR A 18 -8.32 9.58 -5.04
C THR A 18 -7.64 8.47 -5.85
N GLY A 19 -6.35 8.24 -5.64
CA GLY A 19 -5.60 7.12 -6.25
C GLY A 19 -6.19 5.76 -5.86
N VAL A 20 -6.48 5.56 -4.58
CA VAL A 20 -7.15 4.35 -4.10
C VAL A 20 -8.55 4.23 -4.71
N LEU A 21 -9.33 5.32 -4.75
CA LEU A 21 -10.69 5.31 -5.29
C LEU A 21 -10.74 4.87 -6.76
N THR A 22 -9.81 5.38 -7.57
CA THR A 22 -9.74 5.09 -9.01
C THR A 22 -9.22 3.68 -9.31
N GLY A 23 -8.25 3.18 -8.54
CA GLY A 23 -7.66 1.86 -8.74
C GLY A 23 -8.46 0.69 -8.15
N HIS A 24 -9.25 0.93 -7.11
CA HIS A 24 -9.89 -0.13 -6.34
C HIS A 24 -10.91 -0.99 -7.11
N PRO A 25 -11.67 -0.48 -8.12
CA PRO A 25 -12.49 -1.35 -8.97
C PRO A 25 -11.65 -2.43 -9.68
N LEU A 26 -10.45 -2.08 -10.16
CA LEU A 26 -9.54 -3.02 -10.80
C LEU A 26 -8.97 -4.03 -9.80
N ASP A 27 -8.65 -3.59 -8.58
CA ASP A 27 -8.22 -4.48 -7.50
C ASP A 27 -9.29 -5.52 -7.16
N THR A 28 -10.56 -5.10 -7.05
CA THR A 28 -11.67 -6.00 -6.76
C THR A 28 -11.83 -7.07 -7.84
N VAL A 29 -11.72 -6.68 -9.12
CA VAL A 29 -11.79 -7.62 -10.25
C VAL A 29 -10.59 -8.58 -10.23
N LYS A 30 -9.37 -8.06 -10.04
CA LYS A 30 -8.13 -8.84 -9.98
C LYS A 30 -8.19 -9.93 -8.91
N ILE A 31 -8.62 -9.58 -7.68
CA ILE A 31 -8.66 -10.51 -6.55
C ILE A 31 -9.69 -11.64 -6.79
N ARG A 32 -10.85 -11.30 -7.33
CA ARG A 32 -11.87 -12.31 -7.65
C ARG A 32 -11.45 -13.21 -8.79
N GLN A 33 -10.83 -12.64 -9.82
CA GLN A 33 -10.26 -13.42 -10.91
C GLN A 33 -9.18 -14.39 -10.40
N GLN A 34 -8.27 -13.94 -9.53
CA GLN A 34 -7.22 -14.79 -8.96
C GLN A 34 -7.77 -15.90 -8.05
N THR A 35 -8.91 -15.68 -7.41
CA THR A 35 -9.50 -16.66 -6.48
C THR A 35 -10.41 -17.67 -7.20
N GLU A 36 -11.06 -17.27 -8.29
CA GLU A 36 -12.10 -18.07 -8.96
C GLU A 36 -11.71 -18.58 -10.34
N ALA A 37 -10.55 -18.14 -10.85
CA ALA A 37 -10.06 -18.45 -12.20
C ALA A 37 -11.10 -18.18 -13.32
N GLN A 38 -11.97 -17.17 -13.14
CA GLN A 38 -12.97 -16.78 -14.14
C GLN A 38 -12.47 -15.68 -15.07
N ASN A 39 -12.99 -15.64 -16.29
CA ASN A 39 -12.72 -14.55 -17.23
C ASN A 39 -13.18 -13.19 -16.65
N VAL A 40 -12.41 -12.14 -16.93
CA VAL A 40 -12.65 -10.75 -16.48
C VAL A 40 -14.10 -10.33 -16.70
N TYR A 41 -14.64 -10.54 -17.91
CA TYR A 41 -16.00 -10.16 -18.26
C TYR A 41 -17.07 -10.83 -17.40
N ARG A 42 -16.90 -12.12 -17.09
CA ARG A 42 -17.83 -12.87 -16.23
C ARG A 42 -17.75 -12.40 -14.78
N CYS A 43 -16.54 -12.09 -14.31
CA CYS A 43 -16.34 -11.51 -12.98
C CYS A 43 -17.06 -10.14 -12.86
N CYS A 44 -16.86 -9.24 -13.83
CA CYS A 44 -17.53 -7.94 -13.85
C CYS A 44 -19.05 -8.06 -13.91
N ALA A 45 -19.57 -8.92 -14.79
CA ALA A 45 -21.01 -9.17 -14.89
C ALA A 45 -21.59 -9.71 -13.57
N SER A 46 -20.89 -10.65 -12.92
CA SER A 46 -21.27 -11.20 -11.61
C SER A 46 -21.33 -10.14 -10.51
N ILE A 47 -20.35 -9.22 -10.47
CA ILE A 47 -20.34 -8.12 -9.48
C ILE A 47 -21.57 -7.22 -9.67
N ILE A 48 -21.83 -6.80 -10.91
CA ILE A 48 -22.94 -5.90 -11.21
C ILE A 48 -24.29 -6.57 -10.89
N GLN A 49 -24.47 -7.83 -11.28
CA GLN A 49 -25.75 -8.54 -11.10
C GLN A 49 -26.02 -8.89 -9.62
N ASN A 50 -25.01 -9.30 -8.86
CA ASN A 50 -25.20 -9.80 -7.50
C ASN A 50 -25.05 -8.72 -6.42
N GLU A 51 -24.28 -7.66 -6.70
CA GLU A 51 -23.87 -6.68 -5.69
C GLU A 51 -24.10 -5.23 -6.11
N GLY A 52 -24.36 -4.98 -7.40
CA GLY A 52 -24.48 -3.65 -7.98
C GLY A 52 -23.12 -2.97 -8.18
N ILE A 53 -23.15 -1.73 -8.67
CA ILE A 53 -21.95 -0.93 -8.99
C ILE A 53 -21.12 -0.63 -7.72
N LEU A 54 -21.77 -0.50 -6.55
CA LEU A 54 -21.05 -0.32 -5.28
C LEU A 54 -20.29 -1.58 -4.83
N GLY A 55 -20.54 -2.75 -5.45
CA GLY A 55 -19.78 -3.97 -5.21
C GLY A 55 -18.29 -3.82 -5.52
N PHE A 56 -17.94 -3.01 -6.53
CA PHE A 56 -16.54 -2.74 -6.92
C PHE A 56 -15.75 -2.00 -5.83
N PHE A 57 -16.42 -1.27 -4.92
CA PHE A 57 -15.82 -0.45 -3.87
C PHE A 57 -15.77 -1.13 -2.50
N LYS A 58 -16.19 -2.41 -2.41
CA LYS A 58 -16.17 -3.16 -1.15
C LYS A 58 -14.74 -3.31 -0.61
N GLY A 59 -14.59 -3.14 0.71
CA GLY A 59 -13.31 -3.30 1.40
C GLY A 59 -12.35 -2.11 1.29
N MET A 60 -12.75 -1.01 0.64
CA MET A 60 -11.90 0.19 0.47
C MET A 60 -11.59 0.93 1.78
N SER A 61 -12.43 0.79 2.81
CA SER A 61 -12.21 1.51 4.07
C SER A 61 -10.94 1.08 4.81
N SER A 62 -10.53 -0.19 4.67
CA SER A 62 -9.32 -0.70 5.33
C SER A 62 -8.05 0.00 4.83
N PRO A 63 -7.74 0.01 3.51
CA PRO A 63 -6.54 0.68 3.02
C PRO A 63 -6.59 2.19 3.24
N LEU A 64 -7.76 2.85 3.15
CA LEU A 64 -7.86 4.29 3.40
C LEU A 64 -7.44 4.67 4.84
N ILE A 65 -7.88 3.91 5.84
CA ILE A 65 -7.54 4.17 7.25
C ILE A 65 -6.05 3.89 7.52
N SER A 66 -5.51 2.83 6.90
CA SER A 66 -4.14 2.40 7.14
C SER A 66 -3.09 3.16 6.34
N PHE A 67 -3.47 3.85 5.26
CA PHE A 67 -2.56 4.44 4.28
C PHE A 67 -1.53 5.39 4.93
N THR A 68 -2.01 6.37 5.69
CA THR A 68 -1.17 7.37 6.35
C THR A 68 -0.20 6.73 7.33
N ALA A 69 -0.65 5.72 8.08
CA ALA A 69 0.20 5.00 9.03
C ALA A 69 1.29 4.16 8.33
N ILE A 70 0.96 3.50 7.22
CA ILE A 70 1.91 2.74 6.40
C ILE A 70 3.03 3.66 5.89
N HIS A 71 2.68 4.81 5.31
CA HIS A 71 3.65 5.76 4.76
C HIS A 71 4.48 6.43 5.87
N ALA A 72 3.86 6.80 6.98
CA ALA A 72 4.57 7.39 8.11
C ALA A 72 5.64 6.45 8.69
N ILE A 73 5.32 5.15 8.84
CA ILE A 73 6.29 4.15 9.29
C ILE A 73 7.39 3.96 8.25
N ALA A 74 7.04 3.85 6.97
CA ALA A 74 8.01 3.66 5.90
C ALA A 74 9.04 4.81 5.86
N PHE A 75 8.58 6.06 5.81
CA PHE A 75 9.48 7.22 5.79
C PHE A 75 10.23 7.41 7.11
N GLY A 76 9.59 7.17 8.25
CA GLY A 76 10.23 7.26 9.56
C GLY A 76 11.39 6.27 9.71
N VAL A 77 11.18 5.01 9.30
CA VAL A 77 12.21 3.97 9.34
C VAL A 77 13.29 4.23 8.30
N TYR A 78 12.91 4.61 7.08
CA TYR A 78 13.87 4.95 6.03
C TYR A 78 14.80 6.08 6.48
N GLY A 79 14.24 7.20 6.94
CA GLY A 79 15.01 8.37 7.36
C GLY A 79 15.90 8.10 8.56
N ASN A 80 15.44 7.33 9.55
CA ASN A 80 16.27 6.97 10.71
C ASN A 80 17.36 5.95 10.35
N THR A 81 17.09 5.03 9.43
CA THR A 81 18.09 4.05 8.97
C THR A 81 19.16 4.72 8.14
N MET A 82 18.78 5.64 7.24
CA MET A 82 19.74 6.41 6.45
C MET A 82 20.65 7.29 7.30
N LYS A 83 20.19 7.81 8.45
CA LYS A 83 21.07 8.56 9.38
C LYS A 83 22.19 7.72 9.99
N LEU A 84 22.02 6.39 10.04
CA LEU A 84 23.07 5.47 10.53
C LEU A 84 24.13 5.21 9.47
N PHE A 85 23.83 5.46 8.21
CA PHE A 85 24.79 5.39 7.12
C PHE A 85 25.32 6.80 6.87
N ASP A 86 26.53 7.10 7.35
CA ASP A 86 27.22 8.42 7.26
C ASP A 86 27.34 9.02 5.84
N ASN A 87 26.93 8.30 4.80
CA ASN A 87 26.89 8.78 3.41
C ASN A 87 25.49 8.61 2.82
N TYR A 88 24.79 9.74 2.67
CA TYR A 88 23.46 9.87 2.06
C TYR A 88 23.40 9.37 0.60
N HIS A 89 24.55 9.11 -0.04
CA HIS A 89 24.65 8.67 -1.45
C HIS A 89 25.05 7.21 -1.64
N ASN A 90 25.16 6.41 -0.57
CA ASN A 90 25.47 5.00 -0.73
C ASN A 90 24.23 4.22 -1.20
N LEU A 91 24.26 3.70 -2.44
CA LEU A 91 23.21 2.84 -2.98
C LEU A 91 22.95 1.62 -2.08
N PHE A 92 23.98 1.08 -1.44
CA PHE A 92 23.84 -0.03 -0.50
C PHE A 92 23.11 0.38 0.80
N GLY A 93 23.39 1.59 1.30
CA GLY A 93 22.67 2.15 2.45
C GLY A 93 21.19 2.38 2.13
N SER A 94 20.91 2.87 0.92
CA SER A 94 19.55 3.07 0.40
C SER A 94 18.79 1.76 0.25
N PHE A 95 19.46 0.69 -0.21
CA PHE A 95 18.90 -0.64 -0.27
C PHE A 95 18.52 -1.16 1.11
N ILE A 96 19.42 -1.07 2.09
CA ILE A 96 19.16 -1.56 3.45
C ILE A 96 18.05 -0.74 4.11
N ALA A 97 18.11 0.59 4.02
CA ALA A 97 17.08 1.48 4.54
C ALA A 97 15.72 1.20 3.91
N GLY A 98 15.68 0.99 2.59
CA GLY A 98 14.47 0.61 1.86
C GLY A 98 13.92 -0.75 2.28
N ASN A 99 14.78 -1.76 2.46
CA ASN A 99 14.36 -3.07 2.97
C ASN A 99 13.78 -2.97 4.39
N MET A 100 14.46 -2.25 5.29
CA MET A 100 14.00 -2.07 6.67
C MET A 100 12.67 -1.33 6.72
N ALA A 101 12.50 -0.27 5.92
CA ALA A 101 11.24 0.44 5.77
C ALA A 101 10.13 -0.48 5.25
N GLY A 102 10.44 -1.29 4.22
CA GLY A 102 9.54 -2.30 3.65
C GLY A 102 9.06 -3.32 4.68
N ILE A 103 9.97 -3.85 5.49
CA ILE A 103 9.64 -4.81 6.56
C ILE A 103 8.81 -4.12 7.65
N ALA A 104 9.16 -2.90 8.05
CA ALA A 104 8.47 -2.20 9.13
C ALA A 104 7.00 -1.92 8.78
N GLN A 105 6.74 -1.42 7.57
CA GLN A 105 5.37 -1.10 7.14
C GLN A 105 4.50 -2.34 6.91
N CYS A 106 5.09 -3.52 6.67
CA CYS A 106 4.35 -4.79 6.57
C CYS A 106 3.47 -5.03 7.79
N SER A 107 3.89 -4.59 8.99
CA SER A 107 3.13 -4.72 10.24
C SER A 107 1.71 -4.14 10.16
N ILE A 108 1.54 -3.04 9.41
CA ILE A 108 0.23 -2.39 9.22
C ILE A 108 -0.40 -2.77 7.87
N CYS A 109 0.42 -2.97 6.83
CA CYS A 109 -0.07 -3.34 5.50
C CYS A 109 -0.73 -4.72 5.50
N ILE A 110 -0.11 -5.73 6.12
CA ILE A 110 -0.63 -7.11 6.17
C ILE A 110 -2.05 -7.20 6.75
N PRO A 111 -2.34 -6.66 7.96
CA PRO A 111 -3.69 -6.73 8.50
C PRO A 111 -4.70 -5.98 7.62
N SER A 112 -4.32 -4.84 7.06
CA SER A 112 -5.22 -4.02 6.24
C SER A 112 -5.58 -4.71 4.92
N ASP A 113 -4.59 -5.29 4.24
CA ASP A 113 -4.79 -6.02 2.99
C ASP A 113 -5.63 -7.28 3.20
N LEU A 114 -5.41 -8.01 4.30
CA LEU A 114 -6.18 -9.21 4.61
C LEU A 114 -7.67 -8.87 4.80
N LEU A 115 -7.99 -7.80 5.54
CA LEU A 115 -9.36 -7.35 5.76
C LEU A 115 -10.02 -6.89 4.45
N LYS A 116 -9.29 -6.14 3.61
CA LYS A 116 -9.73 -5.72 2.27
C LYS A 116 -10.10 -6.93 1.41
N ILE A 117 -9.20 -7.92 1.31
CA ILE A 117 -9.40 -9.13 0.50
C ILE A 117 -10.60 -9.93 1.00
N LYS A 118 -10.74 -10.13 2.31
CA LYS A 118 -11.88 -10.86 2.90
C LYS A 118 -13.22 -10.22 2.58
N LEU A 119 -13.30 -8.89 2.63
CA LEU A 119 -14.52 -8.16 2.26
C LEU A 119 -14.80 -8.20 0.76
N GLN A 120 -13.78 -8.13 -0.08
CA GLN A 120 -13.93 -8.18 -1.54
C GLN A 120 -14.37 -9.56 -2.04
N LEU A 121 -13.98 -10.64 -1.34
CA LEU A 121 -14.41 -12.01 -1.65
C LEU A 121 -15.87 -12.31 -1.27
N GLN A 122 -16.55 -11.41 -0.54
CA GLN A 122 -17.94 -11.60 -0.13
C GLN A 122 -18.93 -11.24 -1.25
N LYS A 123 -19.47 -12.27 -1.92
CA LYS A 123 -20.24 -12.15 -3.17
C LYS A 123 -21.73 -11.85 -3.05
N ASN A 124 -22.29 -11.84 -1.83
CA ASN A 124 -23.74 -11.80 -1.69
C ASN A 124 -24.18 -10.77 -0.64
N ASN A 125 -24.93 -9.75 -1.08
CA ASN A 125 -25.47 -8.73 -0.18
C ASN A 125 -26.59 -9.29 0.73
N ARG A 126 -27.19 -10.44 0.37
CA ARG A 126 -28.24 -11.10 1.17
C ARG A 126 -27.70 -11.91 2.35
N GLN A 127 -26.44 -12.38 2.28
CA GLN A 127 -25.77 -13.11 3.35
C GLN A 127 -24.41 -12.48 3.62
N LYS A 128 -24.41 -11.27 4.19
CA LYS A 128 -23.19 -10.58 4.58
C LYS A 128 -22.62 -11.24 5.84
N LEU A 129 -21.54 -12.01 5.69
CA LEU A 129 -20.76 -12.54 6.81
C LEU A 129 -20.07 -11.41 7.60
N TYR A 130 -19.64 -10.36 6.88
CA TYR A 130 -18.99 -9.18 7.42
C TYR A 130 -19.68 -7.89 6.94
N THR A 131 -19.97 -6.99 7.86
CA THR A 131 -20.60 -5.69 7.56
C THR A 131 -19.57 -4.58 7.30
N SER A 132 -18.43 -4.62 7.99
CA SER A 132 -17.34 -3.66 7.88
C SER A 132 -15.99 -4.33 8.10
N SER A 133 -14.89 -3.63 7.78
CA SER A 133 -13.52 -4.11 8.04
C SER A 133 -13.29 -4.35 9.52
N TYR A 134 -13.91 -3.55 10.38
CA TYR A 134 -13.86 -3.71 11.83
C TYR A 134 -14.61 -4.97 12.30
N ASP A 135 -15.83 -5.20 11.79
CA ASP A 135 -16.60 -6.42 12.10
C ASP A 135 -15.86 -7.68 11.63
N CYS A 136 -15.22 -7.61 10.46
CA CYS A 136 -14.35 -8.67 9.95
C CYS A 136 -13.18 -8.95 10.90
N ALA A 137 -12.45 -7.91 11.31
CA ALA A 137 -11.32 -8.03 12.23
C ALA A 137 -11.76 -8.62 13.58
N GLN A 138 -12.86 -8.12 14.16
CA GLN A 138 -13.35 -8.57 15.45
C GLN A 138 -13.79 -10.05 15.41
N LYS A 139 -14.51 -10.47 14.36
CA LYS A 139 -14.93 -11.86 14.19
C LYS A 139 -13.73 -12.79 13.98
N MET A 140 -12.74 -12.36 13.19
CA MET A 140 -11.51 -13.14 12.97
C MET A 140 -10.72 -13.34 14.26
N ILE A 141 -10.53 -12.28 15.06
CA ILE A 141 -9.82 -12.39 16.35
C ILE A 141 -10.56 -13.32 17.30
N LYS A 142 -11.90 -13.22 17.37
CA LYS A 142 -12.70 -14.09 18.24
C LYS A 142 -12.68 -15.56 17.83
N GLN A 143 -12.62 -15.87 16.54
CA GLN A 143 -12.70 -17.24 16.03
C GLN A 143 -11.35 -17.94 15.91
N HIS A 144 -10.31 -17.21 15.46
CA HIS A 144 -9.01 -17.79 15.11
C HIS A 144 -7.85 -17.17 15.90
N GLY A 145 -8.12 -16.26 16.83
CA GLY A 145 -7.11 -15.56 17.63
C GLY A 145 -6.44 -14.41 16.89
N PHE A 146 -5.60 -13.67 17.61
CA PHE A 146 -4.93 -12.46 17.11
C PHE A 146 -3.95 -12.74 15.95
N LEU A 147 -3.23 -13.86 16.01
CA LEU A 147 -2.26 -14.25 14.97
C LEU A 147 -2.91 -14.54 13.61
N SER A 148 -4.22 -14.77 13.58
CA SER A 148 -4.95 -15.03 12.32
C SER A 148 -4.90 -13.86 11.35
N ILE A 149 -4.78 -12.63 11.85
CA ILE A 149 -4.71 -11.42 11.01
C ILE A 149 -3.33 -11.27 10.36
N TYR A 150 -2.28 -11.86 10.94
CA TYR A 150 -0.92 -11.86 10.42
C TYR A 150 -0.61 -13.11 9.57
N LYS A 151 -1.64 -13.80 9.08
CA LYS A 151 -1.45 -14.99 8.24
C LYS A 151 -0.94 -14.55 6.86
N GLY A 152 0.26 -14.99 6.51
CA GLY A 152 0.94 -14.59 5.26
C GLY A 152 2.07 -13.57 5.46
N THR A 153 2.40 -13.20 6.70
CA THR A 153 3.49 -12.24 6.96
C THR A 153 4.80 -12.60 6.30
N TRP A 154 5.22 -13.87 6.36
CA TRP A 154 6.52 -14.29 5.81
C TRP A 154 6.60 -14.09 4.29
N ILE A 155 5.53 -14.42 3.55
CA ILE A 155 5.52 -14.30 2.09
C ILE A 155 5.44 -12.82 1.68
N THR A 156 4.66 -12.02 2.42
CA THR A 156 4.57 -10.57 2.18
C THR A 156 5.91 -9.89 2.47
N VAL A 157 6.57 -10.22 3.59
CA VAL A 157 7.89 -9.69 3.92
C VAL A 157 8.94 -10.09 2.89
N ALA A 158 8.94 -11.37 2.46
CA ALA A 158 9.88 -11.86 1.46
C ALA A 158 9.68 -11.20 0.08
N ARG A 159 8.46 -10.77 -0.25
CA ARG A 159 8.13 -10.04 -1.48
C ARG A 159 8.45 -8.55 -1.35
N ASP A 160 7.94 -7.92 -0.29
CA ASP A 160 7.93 -6.47 -0.14
C ASP A 160 9.30 -5.94 0.29
N GLY A 161 10.00 -6.61 1.21
CA GLY A 161 11.32 -6.18 1.67
C GLY A 161 12.29 -5.91 0.50
N PRO A 162 12.61 -6.93 -0.31
CA PRO A 162 13.49 -6.77 -1.47
C PRO A 162 12.92 -5.81 -2.52
N GLY A 163 11.59 -5.79 -2.71
CA GLY A 163 10.91 -4.89 -3.63
C GLY A 163 11.12 -3.42 -3.28
N TYR A 164 10.93 -3.06 -2.01
CA TYR A 164 11.19 -1.71 -1.52
C TYR A 164 12.67 -1.35 -1.56
N GLY A 165 13.55 -2.31 -1.24
CA GLY A 165 15.00 -2.12 -1.42
C GLY A 165 15.37 -1.75 -2.85
N MET A 166 14.87 -2.50 -3.83
CA MET A 166 15.13 -2.20 -5.25
C MET A 166 14.49 -0.87 -5.70
N TRP A 167 13.29 -0.54 -5.21
CA TRP A 167 12.63 0.72 -5.53
C TRP A 167 13.48 1.93 -5.08
N PHE A 168 13.94 1.93 -3.83
CA PHE A 168 14.78 3.01 -3.30
C PHE A 168 16.15 3.07 -3.99
N VAL A 169 16.78 1.94 -4.30
CA VAL A 169 18.04 1.93 -5.08
C VAL A 169 17.84 2.52 -6.47
N THR A 170 16.75 2.16 -7.14
CA THR A 170 16.46 2.67 -8.49
C THR A 170 16.22 4.17 -8.45
N TYR A 171 15.45 4.64 -7.46
CA TYR A 171 15.23 6.06 -7.23
C TYR A 171 16.55 6.81 -7.03
N GLU A 172 17.39 6.36 -6.10
CA GLU A 172 18.69 6.98 -5.81
C GLU A 172 19.67 6.92 -7.00
N PHE A 173 19.67 5.83 -7.77
CA PHE A 173 20.48 5.74 -8.97
C PHE A 173 20.03 6.74 -10.04
N CYS A 174 18.72 6.87 -10.25
CA CYS A 174 18.15 7.82 -11.20
C CYS A 174 18.41 9.27 -10.78
N THR A 175 18.21 9.61 -9.51
CA THR A 175 18.48 10.96 -8.99
C THR A 175 19.95 11.32 -9.10
N GLN A 176 20.87 10.40 -8.80
CA GLN A 176 22.31 10.63 -8.97
C GLN A 176 22.73 10.85 -10.43
N LYS A 177 22.07 10.20 -11.39
CA LYS A 177 22.37 10.36 -12.82
C LYS A 177 21.76 11.61 -13.44
N LEU A 178 20.61 12.06 -12.95
CA LEU A 178 19.93 13.25 -13.46
C LEU A 178 20.32 14.54 -12.73
N SER A 179 20.84 14.45 -11.51
CA SER A 179 21.27 15.60 -10.72
C SER A 179 22.74 15.94 -10.98
N ASN A 180 23.03 17.21 -11.26
CA ASN A 180 24.40 17.69 -11.41
C ASN A 180 25.20 17.67 -10.08
N ASP A 181 24.50 17.69 -8.93
CA ASP A 181 25.10 17.75 -7.59
C ASP A 181 24.78 16.50 -6.74
N GLY A 182 24.21 15.45 -7.35
CA GLY A 182 23.84 14.19 -6.67
C GLY A 182 22.69 14.31 -5.66
N THR A 183 22.13 15.49 -5.44
CA THR A 183 21.06 15.76 -4.47
C THR A 183 19.70 15.85 -5.17
N ALA A 184 18.66 15.23 -4.61
CA ALA A 184 17.31 15.26 -5.18
C ALA A 184 16.70 16.69 -5.24
N SER A 185 17.18 17.61 -4.41
CA SER A 185 16.68 18.99 -4.31
C SER A 185 17.05 19.90 -5.49
N SER A 186 18.01 19.51 -6.33
CA SER A 186 18.41 20.27 -7.53
C SER A 186 17.75 19.77 -8.82
N LEU A 187 16.92 18.73 -8.75
CA LEU A 187 16.21 18.18 -9.90
C LEU A 187 15.00 19.06 -10.26
N THR A 188 14.80 19.30 -11.55
CA THR A 188 13.55 19.88 -12.04
C THR A 188 12.39 18.90 -11.84
N THR A 189 11.15 19.40 -11.73
CA THR A 189 9.94 18.57 -11.53
C THR A 189 9.81 17.45 -12.57
N PHE A 190 10.20 17.71 -13.82
CA PHE A 190 10.19 16.69 -14.88
C PHE A 190 11.24 15.59 -14.66
N GLN A 191 12.44 15.96 -14.20
CA GLN A 191 13.50 15.01 -13.87
C GLN A 191 13.15 14.18 -12.62
N LEU A 192 12.48 14.79 -11.64
CA LEU A 192 11.98 14.09 -10.46
C LEU A 192 10.89 13.07 -10.83
N LEU A 193 9.97 13.46 -11.73
CA LEU A 193 8.94 12.57 -12.26
C LEU A 193 9.55 11.36 -13.01
N LEU A 194 10.59 11.59 -13.80
CA LEU A 194 11.31 10.50 -14.49
C LEU A 194 12.08 9.58 -13.53
N ALA A 195 12.53 10.09 -12.38
CA ALA A 195 13.19 9.29 -11.34
C ALA A 195 12.18 8.47 -10.49
N GLY A 196 10.87 8.71 -10.66
CA GLY A 196 9.80 7.98 -9.97
C GLY A 196 9.08 8.77 -8.88
N GLY A 197 9.18 10.11 -8.88
CA GLY A 197 8.45 11.03 -7.99
C GLY A 197 7.10 11.51 -8.52
#